data_AF-A0A2R7RAW4-F1
#
_entry.id   AF-A0A2R7RAW4-F1
#
_cell.length_a   1.000
_cell.length_b   1.000
_cell.length_c   1.000
_cell.angle_alpha   90.00
_cell.angle_beta   90.00
_cell.angle_gamma   90.00
#
_symmetry.space_group_name_H-M   'P 1'
#
loop_
_entity.id
_entity.type
_entity.pdbx_description
1 polymer ?
#
loop_
_entity_poly.entity_id
_entity_poly.type
_entity_poly.pdbx_seq_one_letter_code
_entity_poly.pdbx_strand_id
1 'polypeptide(L)'
;NEPEEHLSVRDLVTEDLALIPRRYRGALLSKPWLKVNRFEDIADLWTEQLPPDRRVELLTALALANPHTDLLVVDSPDRHSAHAADWLPRLEELAYDGGRPLAVVVTVTALPAGWKGPAAVIGNSIRHPGGVPARSLDNDLRLETEDAK
;
A
#
# COMPACT_ATOMS: atom_id res chain seq x y z
N ASN A 1 5.82 2.01 -5.87
CA ASN A 1 6.26 1.84 -7.27
C ASN A 1 5.03 1.54 -8.08
N GLU A 2 4.63 2.41 -9.02
CA GLU A 2 3.54 2.08 -9.94
C GLU A 2 4.16 1.41 -11.18
N PRO A 3 3.70 0.23 -11.61
CA PRO A 3 4.28 -0.45 -12.77
C PRO A 3 4.15 0.38 -14.05
N GLU A 4 5.21 0.43 -14.85
CA GLU A 4 5.13 1.02 -16.19
C GLU A 4 4.11 0.26 -17.06
N GLU A 5 3.32 1.01 -17.82
CA GLU A 5 2.41 0.46 -18.81
C GLU A 5 3.25 -0.24 -19.88
N HIS A 6 2.86 -1.47 -20.27
CA HIS A 6 3.56 -2.39 -21.20
C HIS A 6 4.68 -3.28 -20.63
N LEU A 7 4.93 -3.24 -19.33
CA LEU A 7 5.94 -4.10 -18.71
C LEU A 7 5.35 -5.50 -18.42
N SER A 8 6.14 -6.56 -18.63
CA SER A 8 5.73 -7.92 -18.26
C SER A 8 5.79 -8.12 -16.75
N VAL A 9 4.97 -9.01 -16.18
CA VAL A 9 5.00 -9.31 -14.74
C VAL A 9 6.40 -9.78 -14.31
N ARG A 10 7.07 -10.58 -15.14
CA ARG A 10 8.44 -11.04 -14.86
C ARG A 10 9.43 -9.88 -14.78
N ASP A 11 9.32 -8.92 -15.67
CA ASP A 11 10.22 -7.75 -15.67
C ASP A 11 9.91 -6.86 -14.46
N LEU A 12 8.63 -6.70 -14.09
CA LEU A 12 8.23 -5.88 -12.94
C LEU A 12 8.84 -6.42 -11.66
N VAL A 13 8.69 -7.73 -11.46
CA VAL A 13 9.28 -8.42 -10.31
C VAL A 13 10.80 -8.27 -10.32
N THR A 14 11.44 -8.32 -11.49
CA THR A 14 12.89 -8.17 -11.58
C THR A 14 13.31 -6.77 -11.13
N GLU A 15 12.61 -5.73 -11.58
CA GLU A 15 12.86 -4.34 -11.19
C GLU A 15 12.61 -4.08 -9.70
N ASP A 16 11.45 -4.49 -9.18
CA ASP A 16 11.09 -4.26 -7.78
C ASP A 16 12.02 -4.99 -6.82
N LEU A 17 12.37 -6.26 -7.11
CA LEU A 17 13.36 -6.99 -6.31
C LEU A 17 14.75 -6.33 -6.39
N ALA A 18 15.06 -5.66 -7.50
CA ALA A 18 16.27 -4.88 -7.66
C ALA A 18 16.28 -3.55 -6.87
N LEU A 19 15.16 -3.14 -6.25
CA LEU A 19 15.12 -2.01 -5.31
C LEU A 19 15.45 -2.42 -3.87
N ILE A 20 15.32 -3.69 -3.51
CA ILE A 20 15.59 -4.19 -2.15
C ILE A 20 17.08 -4.01 -1.82
N PRO A 21 17.47 -3.43 -0.67
CA PRO A 21 18.88 -3.23 -0.32
C PRO A 21 19.71 -4.52 -0.44
N ARG A 22 20.92 -4.43 -1.01
CA ARG A 22 21.79 -5.60 -1.31
C ARG A 22 21.98 -6.56 -0.14
N ARG A 23 22.05 -6.02 1.09
CA ARG A 23 22.20 -6.80 2.33
C ARG A 23 21.03 -7.74 2.63
N TYR A 24 19.86 -7.50 2.05
CA TYR A 24 18.65 -8.31 2.22
C TYR A 24 18.17 -8.99 0.93
N ARG A 25 18.62 -8.49 -0.23
CA ARG A 25 18.21 -9.02 -1.54
C ARG A 25 18.66 -10.45 -1.78
N GLY A 26 19.78 -10.89 -1.20
CA GLY A 26 20.34 -12.22 -1.46
C GLY A 26 20.41 -12.52 -2.96
N ALA A 27 19.99 -13.73 -3.35
CA ALA A 27 19.85 -14.18 -4.74
C ALA A 27 18.39 -14.13 -5.22
N LEU A 28 17.61 -13.11 -4.81
CA LEU A 28 16.23 -12.95 -5.26
C LEU A 28 16.20 -12.71 -6.78
N LEU A 29 15.82 -13.76 -7.50
CA LEU A 29 15.58 -13.77 -8.94
C LEU A 29 14.08 -13.89 -9.18
N SER A 30 13.58 -13.24 -10.23
CA SER A 30 12.15 -13.14 -10.51
C SER A 30 11.47 -14.50 -10.68
N LYS A 31 12.06 -15.43 -11.44
CA LYS A 31 11.45 -16.76 -11.67
C LYS A 31 11.28 -17.59 -10.39
N PRO A 32 12.32 -17.82 -9.55
CA PRO A 32 12.14 -18.46 -8.26
C PRO A 32 11.18 -17.73 -7.32
N TRP A 33 11.23 -16.39 -7.30
CA TRP A 33 10.37 -15.59 -6.43
C TRP A 33 8.89 -15.71 -6.81
N LEU A 34 8.57 -15.61 -8.11
CA LEU A 34 7.22 -15.80 -8.65
C LEU A 34 6.69 -17.19 -8.27
N LYS A 35 7.51 -18.24 -8.41
CA LYS A 35 7.11 -19.60 -8.05
C LYS A 35 6.80 -19.75 -6.56
N VAL A 36 7.69 -19.28 -5.68
CA VAL A 36 7.52 -19.39 -4.22
C VAL A 36 6.30 -18.60 -3.74
N ASN A 37 6.04 -17.43 -4.33
CA ASN A 37 4.91 -16.57 -3.99
C ASN A 37 3.64 -16.90 -4.78
N ARG A 38 3.62 -18.03 -5.51
CA ARG A 38 2.46 -18.54 -6.25
C ARG A 38 1.95 -17.63 -7.37
N PHE A 39 2.84 -16.90 -8.05
CA PHE A 39 2.55 -16.03 -9.20
C PHE A 39 3.12 -16.55 -10.54
N GLU A 40 3.54 -17.82 -10.60
CA GLU A 40 4.07 -18.42 -11.84
C GLU A 40 3.02 -18.46 -12.97
N ASP A 41 1.74 -18.51 -12.61
CA ASP A 41 0.58 -18.50 -13.51
C ASP A 41 0.43 -17.19 -14.30
N ILE A 42 0.90 -16.06 -13.74
CA ILE A 42 0.78 -14.73 -14.35
C ILE A 42 2.11 -14.20 -14.91
N ALA A 43 3.18 -14.99 -14.86
CA ALA A 43 4.55 -14.51 -15.11
C ALA A 43 4.77 -13.91 -16.51
N ASP A 44 4.05 -14.43 -17.52
CA ASP A 44 4.18 -13.99 -18.92
C ASP A 44 3.08 -12.99 -19.33
N LEU A 45 2.20 -12.58 -18.40
CA LEU A 45 1.21 -11.55 -18.64
C LEU A 45 1.85 -10.16 -18.59
N TRP A 46 1.21 -9.21 -19.26
CA TRP A 46 1.50 -7.78 -19.07
C TRP A 46 0.81 -7.29 -17.80
N THR A 47 1.41 -6.31 -17.12
CA THR A 47 0.86 -5.76 -15.86
C THR A 47 -0.56 -5.22 -16.02
N GLU A 48 -0.91 -4.67 -17.18
CA GLU A 48 -2.26 -4.20 -17.52
C GLU A 48 -3.31 -5.31 -17.65
N GLN A 49 -2.88 -6.55 -17.91
CA GLN A 49 -3.78 -7.71 -18.03
C GLN A 49 -4.15 -8.30 -16.67
N LEU A 50 -3.49 -7.87 -15.59
CA LEU A 50 -3.75 -8.41 -14.27
C LEU A 50 -5.13 -7.98 -13.76
N PRO A 51 -5.95 -8.94 -13.30
CA PRO A 51 -7.12 -8.64 -12.48
C PRO A 51 -6.75 -7.73 -11.29
N PRO A 52 -7.61 -6.79 -10.89
CA PRO A 52 -7.31 -5.80 -9.85
C PRO A 52 -6.90 -6.43 -8.51
N ASP A 53 -7.55 -7.50 -8.11
CA ASP A 53 -7.24 -8.29 -6.91
C ASP A 53 -5.85 -8.92 -6.99
N ARG A 54 -5.56 -9.57 -8.12
CA ARG A 54 -4.26 -10.21 -8.34
C ARG A 54 -3.12 -9.20 -8.42
N ARG A 55 -3.39 -8.01 -8.97
CA ARG A 55 -2.46 -6.88 -9.01
C ARG A 55 -2.11 -6.42 -7.59
N VAL A 56 -3.10 -6.21 -6.73
CA VAL A 56 -2.88 -5.80 -5.33
C VAL A 56 -2.12 -6.89 -4.58
N GLU A 57 -2.45 -8.16 -4.78
CA GLU A 57 -1.73 -9.27 -4.16
C GLU A 57 -0.24 -9.28 -4.56
N LEU A 58 0.07 -9.13 -5.85
CA LEU A 58 1.43 -9.09 -6.37
C LEU A 58 2.23 -7.89 -5.82
N LEU A 59 1.68 -6.68 -5.94
CA LEU A 59 2.39 -5.45 -5.56
C LEU A 59 2.63 -5.37 -4.06
N THR A 60 1.67 -5.82 -3.25
CA THR A 60 1.86 -5.89 -1.80
C THR A 60 2.88 -6.96 -1.41
N ALA A 61 2.89 -8.11 -2.07
CA ALA A 61 3.92 -9.13 -1.85
C ALA A 61 5.33 -8.63 -2.22
N LEU A 62 5.47 -7.86 -3.32
CA LEU A 62 6.74 -7.24 -3.71
C LEU A 62 7.19 -6.18 -2.72
N ALA A 63 6.30 -5.29 -2.29
CA ALA A 63 6.61 -4.26 -1.28
C ALA A 63 7.07 -4.88 0.06
N LEU A 64 6.50 -6.03 0.43
CA LEU A 64 6.80 -6.75 1.66
C LEU A 64 7.93 -7.78 1.52
N ALA A 65 8.48 -7.97 0.31
CA ALA A 65 9.66 -8.81 0.10
C ALA A 65 10.90 -8.25 0.84
N ASN A 66 10.91 -6.95 1.16
CA ASN A 66 11.85 -6.40 2.12
C ASN A 66 11.34 -6.63 3.57
N PRO A 67 12.05 -7.44 4.40
CA PRO A 67 11.61 -7.72 5.76
C PRO A 67 11.67 -6.51 6.70
N HIS A 68 12.16 -5.35 6.27
CA HIS A 68 12.20 -4.13 7.08
C HIS A 68 11.07 -3.15 6.76
N THR A 69 10.17 -3.46 5.82
CA THR A 69 9.00 -2.62 5.52
C THR A 69 8.01 -2.64 6.68
N ASP A 70 7.88 -1.51 7.38
CA ASP A 70 6.95 -1.30 8.50
C ASP A 70 5.73 -0.42 8.14
N LEU A 71 5.78 0.26 6.99
CA LEU A 71 4.70 1.04 6.40
C LEU A 71 4.50 0.65 4.94
N LEU A 72 3.27 0.28 4.59
CA LEU A 72 2.79 0.07 3.23
C LEU A 72 1.85 1.21 2.85
N VAL A 73 2.23 2.00 1.85
CA VAL A 73 1.37 3.01 1.24
C VAL A 73 0.86 2.48 -0.09
N VAL A 74 -0.46 2.38 -0.23
CA VAL A 74 -1.14 1.95 -1.45
C VAL A 74 -1.85 3.13 -2.05
N ASP A 75 -1.39 3.56 -3.23
CA ASP A 75 -1.93 4.74 -3.88
C ASP A 75 -3.02 4.38 -4.88
N SER A 76 -4.22 4.91 -4.62
CA SER A 76 -5.38 4.87 -5.52
C SER A 76 -5.69 3.49 -6.10
N PRO A 77 -5.82 2.42 -5.27
CA PRO A 77 -6.09 1.06 -5.77
C PRO A 77 -7.44 0.98 -6.51
N ASP A 78 -8.36 1.89 -6.18
CA ASP A 78 -9.65 2.07 -6.81
C ASP A 78 -9.58 2.52 -8.29
N ARG A 79 -8.40 2.94 -8.78
CA ARG A 79 -8.17 3.20 -10.21
C ARG A 79 -8.30 1.94 -11.08
N HIS A 80 -8.01 0.78 -10.51
CA HIS A 80 -8.04 -0.50 -11.21
C HIS A 80 -9.36 -1.25 -11.01
N SER A 81 -10.07 -0.96 -9.92
CA SER A 81 -11.45 -1.41 -9.72
C SER A 81 -12.20 -0.48 -8.76
N ALA A 82 -13.39 -0.05 -9.17
CA ALA A 82 -14.30 0.69 -8.29
C ALA A 82 -14.89 -0.19 -7.16
N HIS A 83 -14.72 -1.53 -7.22
CA HIS A 83 -15.23 -2.44 -6.22
C HIS A 83 -14.20 -2.66 -5.11
N ALA A 84 -14.48 -2.13 -3.91
CA ALA A 84 -13.59 -2.26 -2.76
C ALA A 84 -13.29 -3.73 -2.38
N ALA A 85 -14.18 -4.67 -2.71
CA ALA A 85 -13.96 -6.10 -2.48
C ALA A 85 -12.72 -6.65 -3.20
N ASP A 86 -12.28 -6.00 -4.29
CA ASP A 86 -11.13 -6.46 -5.07
C ASP A 86 -9.79 -6.09 -4.41
N TRP A 87 -9.76 -5.16 -3.45
CA TRP A 87 -8.49 -4.69 -2.88
C TRP A 87 -8.52 -4.54 -1.35
N LEU A 88 -9.63 -4.11 -0.76
CA LEU A 88 -9.72 -3.80 0.67
C LEU A 88 -9.47 -5.02 1.56
N PRO A 89 -10.08 -6.21 1.32
CA PRO A 89 -9.88 -7.36 2.20
C PRO A 89 -8.41 -7.76 2.35
N ARG A 90 -7.63 -7.68 1.27
CA ARG A 90 -6.20 -7.99 1.29
C ARG A 90 -5.42 -6.98 2.13
N LEU A 91 -5.74 -5.69 2.01
CA LEU A 91 -5.07 -4.64 2.77
C LEU A 91 -5.41 -4.70 4.26
N GLU A 92 -6.66 -5.07 4.60
CA GLU A 92 -7.07 -5.33 5.98
C GLU A 92 -6.35 -6.55 6.56
N GLU A 93 -6.27 -7.66 5.82
CA GLU A 93 -5.52 -8.86 6.22
C GLU A 93 -4.05 -8.50 6.53
N LEU A 94 -3.40 -7.71 5.67
CA LEU A 94 -2.02 -7.29 5.89
C LEU A 94 -1.85 -6.39 7.12
N ALA A 95 -2.83 -5.54 7.42
CA ALA A 95 -2.79 -4.62 8.56
C ALA A 95 -3.00 -5.36 9.90
N TYR A 96 -3.83 -6.40 9.95
CA TYR A 96 -4.21 -7.08 11.19
C TYR A 96 -3.52 -8.42 11.41
N ASP A 97 -3.28 -9.19 10.34
CA ASP A 97 -2.87 -10.61 10.41
C ASP A 97 -1.52 -10.89 9.72
N GLY A 98 -0.76 -9.84 9.35
CA GLY A 98 0.51 -9.97 8.62
C GLY A 98 1.67 -10.63 9.39
N GLY A 99 1.46 -11.08 10.63
CA GLY A 99 2.48 -11.75 11.46
C GLY A 99 3.62 -10.83 11.96
N ARG A 100 3.53 -9.53 11.68
CA ARG A 100 4.47 -8.48 12.08
C ARG A 100 3.72 -7.15 12.22
N PRO A 101 4.24 -6.19 13.01
CA PRO A 101 3.74 -4.83 12.95
C PRO A 101 3.91 -4.27 11.53
N LEU A 102 2.80 -3.88 10.90
CA LEU A 102 2.74 -3.25 9.59
C LEU A 102 1.63 -2.20 9.60
N ALA A 103 1.98 -0.94 9.37
CA ALA A 103 0.99 0.10 9.10
C ALA A 103 0.61 0.07 7.61
N VAL A 104 -0.70 0.15 7.31
CA VAL A 104 -1.20 0.24 5.94
C VAL A 104 -1.95 1.56 5.78
N VAL A 105 -1.53 2.37 4.82
CA VAL A 105 -2.19 3.63 4.45
C VAL A 105 -2.65 3.51 3.01
N VAL A 106 -3.91 3.83 2.77
CA VAL A 106 -4.51 3.76 1.44
C VAL A 106 -5.04 5.13 1.07
N THR A 107 -4.59 5.68 -0.05
CA THR A 107 -5.23 6.84 -0.67
C THR A 107 -6.24 6.34 -1.68
N VAL A 108 -7.45 6.88 -1.64
CA VAL A 108 -8.55 6.50 -2.52
C VAL A 108 -9.25 7.75 -3.02
N THR A 109 -9.85 7.68 -4.21
CA THR A 109 -10.66 8.77 -4.74
C THR A 109 -11.96 8.94 -3.96
N ALA A 110 -12.51 7.84 -3.44
CA ALA A 110 -13.69 7.82 -2.57
C ALA A 110 -13.56 6.74 -1.50
N LEU A 111 -14.02 7.04 -0.28
CA LEU A 111 -14.04 6.04 0.79
C LEU A 111 -15.00 4.89 0.42
N PRO A 112 -14.61 3.62 0.64
CA PRO A 112 -15.49 2.47 0.44
C PRO A 112 -16.80 2.62 1.21
N ALA A 113 -17.90 2.21 0.59
CA ALA A 113 -19.21 2.19 1.24
C ALA A 113 -19.16 1.36 2.52
N GLY A 114 -19.55 1.96 3.65
CA GLY A 114 -19.56 1.28 4.94
C GLY A 114 -18.22 1.22 5.66
N TRP A 115 -17.17 1.91 5.19
CA TRP A 115 -15.91 2.07 5.93
C TRP A 115 -16.17 2.71 7.29
N LYS A 116 -15.66 2.07 8.35
CA LYS A 116 -15.75 2.56 9.75
C LYS A 116 -14.39 2.76 10.40
N GLY A 117 -13.31 2.46 9.69
CA GLY A 117 -11.95 2.62 10.18
C GLY A 117 -11.49 4.07 10.18
N PRO A 118 -10.25 4.33 10.64
CA PRO A 118 -9.64 5.65 10.55
C PRO A 118 -9.64 6.15 9.10
N ALA A 119 -9.98 7.42 8.92
CA ALA A 119 -9.87 8.10 7.62
C ALA A 119 -9.49 9.56 7.87
N ALA A 120 -8.65 10.07 6.98
CA ALA A 120 -8.36 11.49 6.89
C ALA A 120 -8.68 11.95 5.46
N VAL A 121 -9.21 13.16 5.33
CA VAL A 121 -9.54 13.76 4.04
C VAL A 121 -8.71 15.02 3.89
N ILE A 122 -7.92 15.08 2.81
CA ILE A 122 -7.03 16.19 2.51
C ILE A 122 -7.58 16.92 1.29
N GLY A 123 -7.88 18.21 1.43
CA GLY A 123 -8.46 19.06 0.38
C GLY A 123 -9.73 19.79 0.82
N ASN A 124 -10.28 20.65 -0.06
CA ASN A 124 -11.46 21.47 0.21
C ASN A 124 -12.79 20.71 -0.01
N SER A 125 -12.81 19.40 0.23
CA SER A 125 -13.98 18.55 0.00
C SER A 125 -15.05 18.78 1.06
N ILE A 126 -16.29 19.02 0.61
CA ILE A 126 -17.47 19.25 1.45
C ILE A 126 -17.57 18.16 2.53
N ARG A 127 -17.63 18.56 3.81
CA ARG A 127 -17.93 17.63 4.91
C ARG A 127 -19.24 16.90 4.61
N HIS A 128 -19.19 15.57 4.51
CA HIS A 128 -20.40 14.78 4.69
C HIS A 128 -20.86 14.91 6.16
N PRO A 129 -22.12 15.31 6.42
CA PRO A 129 -22.64 15.39 7.77
C PRO A 129 -22.77 13.96 8.32
N GLY A 130 -21.79 13.53 9.12
CA GLY A 130 -21.74 12.20 9.73
C GLY A 130 -20.38 11.75 10.25
N GLY A 131 -19.28 12.40 9.85
CA GLY A 131 -17.94 12.10 10.37
C GLY A 131 -17.74 12.64 11.79
N VAL A 132 -17.55 11.75 12.77
CA VAL A 132 -17.09 12.14 14.12
C VAL A 132 -15.70 12.76 13.96
N PRO A 133 -15.46 14.01 14.43
CA PRO A 133 -14.14 14.60 14.30
C PRO A 133 -13.13 13.83 15.15
N ALA A 134 -11.99 13.46 14.54
CA ALA A 134 -10.82 13.04 15.28
C ALA A 134 -10.44 14.18 16.25
N ARG A 135 -10.35 13.85 17.55
CA ARG A 135 -9.90 14.80 18.58
C ARG A 135 -8.52 15.33 18.17
N SER A 136 -8.40 16.63 17.94
CA SER A 136 -7.08 17.24 17.83
C SER A 136 -6.42 17.13 19.20
N LEU A 137 -5.23 16.54 19.23
CA LEU A 137 -4.32 16.63 20.37
C LEU A 137 -3.54 17.94 20.22
N ASP A 138 -4.26 19.05 20.28
CA ASP A 138 -3.63 20.35 20.53
C ASP A 138 -3.63 20.56 22.04
N ASN A 139 -2.59 20.07 22.72
CA ASN A 139 -2.14 20.75 23.93
C ASN A 139 -0.67 20.46 24.23
N ASP A 140 0.04 21.55 24.55
CA ASP A 140 1.28 21.61 25.32
C ASP A 140 2.63 21.50 24.58
N LEU A 141 2.87 22.42 23.65
CA LEU A 141 4.21 23.00 23.45
C LEU A 141 4.13 24.53 23.52
N ARG A 142 3.93 25.06 24.74
CA ARG A 142 4.31 26.44 25.05
C ARG A 142 5.83 26.49 25.13
N LEU A 143 6.46 26.94 24.04
CA LEU A 143 7.80 27.52 24.07
C LEU A 143 7.73 28.82 24.86
N GLU A 144 8.11 28.78 26.14
CA GLU A 144 8.49 29.98 26.88
C GLU A 144 9.86 30.41 26.35
N THR A 145 9.88 31.37 25.44
CA THR A 145 11.09 32.15 25.13
C THR A 145 11.17 33.32 26.10
N GLU A 146 12.29 33.35 26.83
CA GLU A 146 12.83 34.49 27.59
C GLU A 146 12.62 35.83 26.87
N ASP A 147 12.16 36.83 27.62
CA ASP A 147 12.37 38.24 27.28
C ASP A 147 13.13 38.93 28.41
N ALA A 148 14.24 39.54 28.01
CA ALA A 148 15.20 40.22 28.84
C ALA A 148 14.69 41.57 29.34
N LYS A 149 14.92 41.88 30.62
CA LYS A 149 15.30 43.21 31.08
C LYS A 149 16.00 43.19 32.44
#